data_AF-A0A9X3WLC7-F1
#
_entry.id   AF-A0A9X3WLC7-F1
#
_cell.length_a   1.000
_cell.length_b   1.000
_cell.length_c   1.000
_cell.angle_alpha   90.00
_cell.angle_beta   90.00
_cell.angle_gamma   90.00
#
_symmetry.space_group_name_H-M   'P 1'
#
loop_
_entity.id
_entity.type
_entity.pdbx_description
1 polymer ?
#
loop_
_entity_poly.entity_id
_entity_poly.type
_entity_poly.pdbx_seq_one_letter_code
_entity_poly.pdbx_strand_id
1 'polypeptide(L)'
;MDHYITKLNNREVINSLKENIAVLDLDGTIISVNEAWVHYGFQNGVPKDYNWIGVNYLAISKHAVATGDDYARKSVEGMKAIQNGESNAFSYEYPCHTDDEARWFLFMATPLQDDLTKETKGIVVSHIDITARKLTEIKLEEALEKINTLKGLIPICASCKSIRDDQDYWTKLETFIEAHTDTSFTHDICPSCLNDILEQ
;
A
#
# COMPACT_ATOMS: atom_id res chain seq x y z
N MET A 1 -40.50 20.48 -23.41
CA MET A 1 -39.27 20.86 -22.66
C MET A 1 -38.46 19.59 -22.64
N ASP A 2 -37.88 19.30 -23.80
CA ASP A 2 -37.41 17.97 -24.15
C ASP A 2 -35.99 17.83 -23.66
N HIS A 3 -35.85 17.00 -22.62
CA HIS A 3 -34.58 16.63 -22.03
C HIS A 3 -33.85 15.73 -23.04
N TYR A 4 -33.09 16.35 -23.95
CA TYR A 4 -32.12 15.63 -24.77
C TYR A 4 -31.11 14.96 -23.82
N ILE A 5 -31.22 13.64 -23.65
CA ILE A 5 -30.10 12.83 -23.21
C ILE A 5 -29.11 12.85 -24.37
N THR A 6 -28.22 13.83 -24.38
CA THR A 6 -27.05 13.86 -25.23
C THR A 6 -26.31 12.54 -25.02
N LYS A 7 -26.01 11.80 -26.10
CA LYS A 7 -25.14 10.61 -26.04
C LYS A 7 -23.88 11.00 -25.25
N LEU A 8 -23.70 10.39 -24.08
CA LEU A 8 -22.53 10.58 -23.24
C LEU A 8 -21.26 10.28 -24.07
N ASN A 9 -20.31 11.20 -24.11
CA ASN A 9 -19.03 10.95 -24.77
C ASN A 9 -18.07 10.27 -23.77
N ASN A 10 -17.49 9.13 -24.14
CA ASN A 10 -16.53 8.40 -23.30
C ASN A 10 -15.38 9.29 -22.82
N ARG A 11 -14.99 10.30 -23.60
CA ARG A 11 -13.96 11.27 -23.20
C ARG A 11 -14.41 12.20 -22.07
N GLU A 12 -15.67 12.65 -22.09
CA GLU A 12 -16.23 13.49 -21.03
C GLU A 12 -16.31 12.71 -19.71
N VAL A 13 -16.63 11.42 -19.79
CA VAL A 13 -16.67 10.53 -18.62
C VAL A 13 -15.30 10.43 -17.96
N ILE A 14 -14.25 10.07 -18.71
CA ILE A 14 -12.91 9.92 -18.12
C ILE A 14 -12.31 11.25 -17.67
N ASN A 15 -12.71 12.38 -18.27
CA ASN A 15 -12.28 13.72 -17.84
C ASN A 15 -12.92 14.15 -16.52
N SER A 16 -14.06 13.58 -16.13
CA SER A 16 -14.67 13.84 -14.81
C SER A 16 -13.94 13.13 -13.66
N LEU A 17 -13.07 12.17 -13.98
CA LEU A 17 -12.27 11.40 -13.04
C LEU A 17 -10.98 12.15 -12.68
N LYS A 18 -10.55 12.04 -11.43
CA LYS A 18 -9.35 12.73 -10.91
C LYS A 18 -8.08 11.89 -11.05
N GLU A 19 -8.24 10.61 -11.32
CA GLU A 19 -7.20 9.65 -11.53
C GLU A 19 -6.52 9.92 -12.88
N ASN A 20 -5.21 9.69 -12.96
CA ASN A 20 -4.49 9.83 -14.23
C ASN A 20 -4.82 8.60 -15.09
N ILE A 21 -5.60 8.79 -16.16
CA ILE A 21 -6.09 7.69 -17.00
C ILE A 21 -5.53 7.79 -18.42
N ALA A 22 -5.01 6.67 -18.92
CA ALA A 22 -4.66 6.46 -20.32
C ALA A 22 -5.41 5.24 -20.87
N VAL A 23 -5.98 5.38 -22.06
CA VAL A 23 -6.59 4.28 -22.82
C VAL A 23 -5.60 3.88 -23.90
N LEU A 24 -5.27 2.59 -23.94
CA LEU A 24 -4.32 1.99 -24.85
C LEU A 24 -5.04 1.06 -25.84
N ASP A 25 -4.53 0.94 -27.05
CA ASP A 25 -4.87 -0.16 -27.95
C ASP A 25 -4.18 -1.48 -27.53
N LEU A 26 -4.38 -2.53 -28.32
CA LEU A 26 -3.78 -3.86 -28.08
C LEU A 26 -2.26 -3.88 -28.23
N ASP A 27 -1.65 -2.91 -28.92
CA ASP A 27 -0.19 -2.79 -29.02
C ASP A 27 0.42 -1.99 -27.86
N GLY A 28 -0.43 -1.47 -26.96
CA GLY A 28 -0.03 -0.62 -25.84
C GLY A 28 0.20 0.84 -26.23
N THR A 29 -0.33 1.27 -27.38
CA THR A 29 -0.24 2.64 -27.86
C THR A 29 -1.40 3.47 -27.30
N ILE A 30 -1.09 4.66 -26.78
CA ILE A 30 -2.08 5.57 -26.22
C ILE A 30 -3.01 6.05 -27.32
N ILE A 31 -4.31 5.76 -27.17
CA ILE A 31 -5.39 6.22 -28.06
C ILE A 31 -6.25 7.31 -27.40
N SER A 32 -6.20 7.45 -26.08
CA SER A 32 -6.84 8.56 -25.35
C SER A 32 -6.19 8.75 -23.98
N VAL A 33 -6.25 9.97 -23.44
CA VAL A 33 -5.89 10.29 -22.05
C VAL A 33 -6.91 11.28 -21.48
N ASN A 34 -7.07 11.30 -20.16
CA ASN A 34 -7.90 12.31 -19.50
C ASN A 34 -7.12 13.59 -19.14
N GLU A 35 -7.83 14.61 -18.67
CA GLU A 35 -7.22 15.88 -18.25
C GLU A 35 -6.25 15.73 -17.08
N ALA A 36 -6.54 14.83 -16.12
CA ALA A 36 -5.66 14.57 -14.99
C ALA A 36 -4.29 14.04 -15.45
N TRP A 37 -4.25 13.14 -16.43
CA TRP A 37 -3.01 12.65 -17.04
C TRP A 37 -2.16 13.78 -17.63
N VAL A 38 -2.79 14.66 -18.42
CA VAL A 38 -2.10 15.81 -19.04
C VAL A 38 -1.58 16.77 -17.97
N HIS A 39 -2.39 17.04 -16.95
CA HIS A 39 -2.01 17.90 -15.84
C HIS A 39 -0.81 17.33 -15.06
N TYR A 40 -0.84 16.03 -14.76
CA TYR A 40 0.26 15.34 -14.08
C TYR A 40 1.53 15.37 -14.92
N GLY A 41 1.45 15.10 -16.23
CA GLY A 41 2.60 15.22 -17.13
C GLY A 41 3.21 16.63 -17.11
N PHE A 42 2.37 17.66 -17.15
CA PHE A 42 2.81 19.06 -17.06
C PHE A 42 3.54 19.39 -15.75
N GLN A 43 3.02 18.92 -14.62
CA GLN A 43 3.69 19.06 -13.32
C GLN A 43 5.05 18.35 -13.26
N ASN A 44 5.25 17.33 -14.08
CA ASN A 44 6.50 16.56 -14.20
C ASN A 44 7.36 16.97 -15.40
N GLY A 45 7.13 18.16 -15.97
CA GLY A 45 7.99 18.76 -16.99
C GLY A 45 7.66 18.41 -18.44
N VAL A 46 6.56 17.70 -18.71
CA VAL A 46 6.08 17.46 -20.08
C VAL A 46 5.32 18.71 -20.58
N PRO A 47 5.57 19.22 -21.80
CA PRO A 47 4.83 20.36 -22.33
C PRO A 47 3.31 20.13 -22.34
N LYS A 48 2.53 21.18 -22.07
CA LYS A 48 1.06 21.09 -21.99
C LYS A 48 0.41 20.69 -23.33
N ASP A 49 1.05 21.04 -24.44
CA ASP A 49 0.67 20.72 -25.81
C ASP A 49 1.30 19.42 -26.34
N TYR A 50 1.96 18.66 -25.47
CA TYR A 50 2.52 17.37 -25.84
C TYR A 50 1.44 16.41 -26.35
N ASN A 51 1.67 15.84 -27.53
CA ASN A 51 0.76 14.87 -28.10
C ASN A 51 1.00 13.47 -27.52
N TRP A 52 0.18 13.10 -26.54
CA TRP A 52 0.18 11.78 -25.94
C TRP A 52 -0.33 10.67 -26.88
N ILE A 53 -1.20 11.03 -27.83
CA ILE A 53 -1.83 10.06 -28.73
C ILE A 53 -0.79 9.52 -29.72
N GLY A 54 -0.69 8.20 -29.83
CA GLY A 54 0.31 7.52 -30.65
C GLY A 54 1.61 7.18 -29.91
N VAL A 55 1.78 7.61 -28.66
CA VAL A 55 2.92 7.21 -27.83
C VAL A 55 2.71 5.77 -27.35
N ASN A 56 3.70 4.90 -27.54
CA ASN A 56 3.63 3.52 -27.07
C ASN A 56 4.07 3.39 -25.60
N TYR A 57 3.07 3.37 -24.70
CA TYR A 57 3.26 3.27 -23.26
C TYR A 57 3.98 1.97 -22.85
N LEU A 58 3.64 0.87 -23.52
CA LEU A 58 4.23 -0.43 -23.24
C LEU A 58 5.71 -0.49 -23.66
N ALA A 59 6.10 0.19 -24.74
CA ALA A 59 7.47 0.29 -25.20
C ALA A 59 8.33 1.10 -24.24
N ILE A 60 7.80 2.21 -23.70
CA ILE A 60 8.47 2.98 -22.63
C ILE A 60 8.69 2.09 -21.41
N SER A 61 7.66 1.36 -20.99
CA SER A 61 7.76 0.42 -19.85
C SER A 61 8.78 -0.69 -20.13
N LYS A 62 8.78 -1.29 -21.32
CA LYS A 62 9.78 -2.30 -21.72
C LYS A 62 11.21 -1.75 -21.72
N HIS A 63 11.40 -0.49 -22.11
CA HIS A 63 12.72 0.15 -22.04
C HIS A 63 13.18 0.31 -20.59
N ALA A 64 12.30 0.73 -19.68
CA ALA A 64 12.61 0.81 -18.25
C ALA A 64 12.89 -0.56 -17.60
N VAL A 65 12.24 -1.63 -18.08
CA VAL A 65 12.59 -3.01 -17.68
C VAL A 65 14.04 -3.35 -18.04
N ALA A 66 14.50 -2.94 -19.22
CA ALA A 66 15.88 -3.17 -19.65
C ALA A 66 16.91 -2.41 -18.78
N THR A 67 16.48 -1.34 -18.11
CA THR A 67 17.30 -0.61 -17.13
C THR A 67 17.16 -1.14 -15.70
N GLY A 68 16.41 -2.22 -15.49
CA GLY A 68 16.28 -2.90 -14.20
C GLY A 68 15.09 -2.48 -13.34
N ASP A 69 14.13 -1.73 -13.87
CA ASP A 69 12.95 -1.29 -13.13
C ASP A 69 11.95 -2.43 -12.89
N ASP A 70 11.78 -2.84 -11.63
CA ASP A 70 10.85 -3.88 -11.18
C ASP A 70 9.37 -3.51 -11.38
N TYR A 71 9.01 -2.23 -11.22
CA TYR A 71 7.63 -1.78 -11.39
C TYR A 71 7.25 -1.76 -12.87
N ALA A 72 8.18 -1.32 -13.72
CA ALA A 72 8.03 -1.44 -15.16
C ALA A 72 7.82 -2.90 -15.58
N ARG A 73 8.55 -3.85 -14.97
CA ARG A 73 8.42 -5.30 -15.24
C ARG A 73 7.01 -5.79 -14.90
N LYS A 74 6.54 -5.49 -13.70
CA LYS A 74 5.19 -5.81 -13.23
C LYS A 74 4.12 -5.24 -14.17
N SER A 75 4.26 -3.99 -14.60
CA SER A 75 3.31 -3.37 -15.52
C SER A 75 3.23 -4.10 -16.87
N VAL A 76 4.38 -4.49 -17.44
CA VAL A 76 4.45 -5.20 -18.73
C VAL A 76 3.85 -6.59 -18.62
N GLU A 77 4.17 -7.33 -17.57
CA GLU A 77 3.63 -8.67 -17.32
C GLU A 77 2.12 -8.64 -17.10
N GLY A 78 1.64 -7.74 -16.24
CA GLY A 78 0.22 -7.60 -15.95
C GLY A 78 -0.62 -7.18 -17.16
N MET A 79 -0.12 -6.23 -17.95
CA MET A 79 -0.81 -5.82 -19.19
C MET A 79 -0.83 -6.95 -20.22
N LYS A 80 0.24 -7.75 -20.36
CA LYS A 80 0.24 -8.92 -21.24
C LYS A 80 -0.77 -9.98 -20.81
N ALA A 81 -0.87 -10.28 -19.51
CA ALA A 81 -1.86 -11.22 -19.00
C ALA A 81 -3.29 -10.76 -19.32
N ILE A 82 -3.56 -9.45 -19.26
CA ILE A 82 -4.85 -8.88 -19.67
C ILE A 82 -5.09 -9.02 -21.17
N GLN A 83 -4.09 -8.73 -22.01
CA GLN A 83 -4.18 -8.86 -23.47
C GLN A 83 -4.48 -10.31 -23.89
N ASN A 84 -3.87 -11.28 -23.22
CA ASN A 84 -4.08 -12.70 -23.47
C ASN A 84 -5.41 -13.24 -22.92
N GLY A 85 -6.16 -12.43 -22.15
CA GLY A 85 -7.38 -12.86 -21.47
C GLY A 85 -7.14 -13.75 -20.26
N GLU A 86 -5.91 -13.82 -19.75
CA GLU A 86 -5.53 -14.58 -18.55
C GLU A 86 -5.96 -13.87 -17.26
N SER A 87 -6.15 -12.54 -17.32
CA SER A 87 -6.66 -11.74 -16.21
C SER A 87 -7.62 -10.64 -16.65
N ASN A 88 -8.63 -10.37 -15.83
CA ASN A 88 -9.58 -9.28 -16.03
C ASN A 88 -9.20 -7.98 -15.30
N ALA A 89 -8.15 -7.99 -14.49
CA ALA A 89 -7.60 -6.80 -13.85
C ALA A 89 -6.18 -7.07 -13.32
N PHE A 90 -5.35 -6.04 -13.26
CA PHE A 90 -4.05 -6.11 -12.62
C PHE A 90 -3.78 -4.82 -11.86
N SER A 91 -3.21 -4.92 -10.66
CA SER A 91 -2.85 -3.74 -9.89
C SER A 91 -1.65 -3.99 -8.99
N TYR A 92 -0.88 -2.94 -8.74
CA TYR A 92 0.18 -2.93 -7.73
C TYR A 92 0.43 -1.51 -7.22
N GLU A 93 0.91 -1.42 -5.99
CA GLU A 93 1.31 -0.16 -5.37
C GLU A 93 2.81 0.06 -5.59
N TYR A 94 3.19 1.29 -5.90
CA TYR A 94 4.58 1.68 -6.05
C TYR A 94 4.85 3.06 -5.45
N PRO A 95 6.02 3.26 -4.83
CA PRO A 95 6.47 4.57 -4.41
C PRO A 95 6.95 5.37 -5.63
N CYS A 96 6.63 6.67 -5.63
CA CYS A 96 7.20 7.65 -6.52
C CYS A 96 7.74 8.77 -5.63
N HIS A 97 8.93 8.53 -5.08
CA HIS A 97 9.57 9.47 -4.18
C HIS A 97 10.41 10.47 -4.99
N THR A 98 10.23 11.74 -4.67
CA THR A 98 11.17 12.81 -5.05
C THR A 98 11.99 13.17 -3.81
N ASP A 99 13.05 13.94 -3.97
CA ASP A 99 13.89 14.37 -2.84
C ASP A 99 13.08 15.14 -1.78
N ASP A 100 12.04 15.87 -2.20
CA ASP A 100 11.23 16.72 -1.33
C ASP A 100 9.91 16.07 -0.86
N GLU A 101 9.38 15.08 -1.59
CA GLU A 101 8.08 14.48 -1.30
C GLU A 101 8.04 12.98 -1.54
N ALA A 102 7.57 12.26 -0.52
CA ALA A 102 7.22 10.85 -0.61
C ALA A 102 5.77 10.69 -1.09
N ARG A 103 5.58 10.18 -2.31
CA ARG A 103 4.27 9.83 -2.86
C ARG A 103 4.15 8.34 -3.13
N TRP A 104 2.93 7.82 -3.04
CA TRP A 104 2.58 6.45 -3.40
C TRP A 104 1.45 6.43 -4.41
N PHE A 105 1.58 5.57 -5.40
CA PHE A 105 0.59 5.41 -6.44
C PHE A 105 0.14 3.95 -6.51
N LEU A 106 -1.15 3.77 -6.79
CA LEU A 106 -1.71 2.50 -7.23
C LEU A 106 -1.75 2.52 -8.76
N PHE A 107 -0.98 1.65 -9.39
CA PHE A 107 -1.13 1.33 -10.79
C PHE A 107 -2.27 0.33 -10.94
N MET A 108 -3.18 0.58 -11.88
CA MET A 108 -4.24 -0.37 -12.22
C MET A 108 -4.43 -0.44 -13.74
N ALA A 109 -4.52 -1.67 -14.25
CA ALA A 109 -4.81 -1.98 -15.65
C ALA A 109 -6.04 -2.88 -15.74
N THR A 110 -6.96 -2.54 -16.64
CA THR A 110 -8.18 -3.33 -16.91
C THR A 110 -8.43 -3.42 -18.42
N PRO A 111 -9.02 -4.52 -18.92
CA PRO A 111 -9.32 -4.66 -20.34
C PRO A 111 -10.43 -3.68 -20.76
N LEU A 112 -10.22 -2.99 -21.88
CA LEU A 112 -11.30 -2.30 -22.57
C LEU A 112 -12.03 -3.32 -23.44
N GLN A 113 -13.17 -3.81 -22.97
CA GLN A 113 -13.95 -4.83 -23.67
C GLN A 113 -15.04 -4.23 -24.55
N ASP A 114 -15.34 -4.87 -25.66
CA ASP A 114 -16.56 -4.60 -26.40
C ASP A 114 -17.78 -5.02 -25.57
N ASP A 115 -18.79 -4.14 -25.49
CA ASP A 115 -19.97 -4.40 -24.69
C ASP A 115 -20.75 -5.65 -25.14
N LEU A 116 -20.75 -5.93 -26.45
CA LEU A 116 -21.50 -7.02 -27.08
C LEU A 116 -20.67 -8.31 -27.20
N THR A 117 -19.47 -8.22 -27.78
CA THR A 117 -18.63 -9.41 -28.07
C THR A 117 -17.80 -9.86 -26.88
N LYS A 118 -17.63 -8.99 -25.87
CA LYS A 118 -16.71 -9.19 -24.73
C LYS A 118 -15.24 -9.36 -25.13
N GLU A 119 -14.91 -9.10 -26.40
CA GLU A 119 -13.53 -9.12 -26.86
C GLU A 119 -12.76 -7.91 -26.32
N THR A 120 -11.54 -8.15 -25.89
CA THR A 120 -10.62 -7.08 -25.49
C THR A 120 -10.19 -6.29 -26.72
N LYS A 121 -10.49 -4.98 -26.72
CA LYS A 121 -10.13 -4.01 -27.76
C LYS A 121 -8.93 -3.14 -27.38
N GLY A 122 -8.54 -3.18 -26.11
CA GLY A 122 -7.48 -2.34 -25.58
C GLY A 122 -7.35 -2.51 -24.07
N ILE A 123 -6.63 -1.60 -23.44
CA ILE A 123 -6.39 -1.62 -21.99
C ILE A 123 -6.60 -0.21 -21.46
N VAL A 124 -7.30 -0.09 -20.34
CA VAL A 124 -7.36 1.16 -19.57
C VAL A 124 -6.33 1.06 -18.46
N VAL A 125 -5.40 2.02 -18.43
CA VAL A 125 -4.39 2.18 -17.39
C VAL A 125 -4.74 3.39 -16.56
N SER A 126 -4.61 3.26 -15.24
CA SER A 126 -4.81 4.36 -14.31
C SER A 126 -3.73 4.39 -13.22
N HIS A 127 -3.33 5.60 -12.84
CA HIS A 127 -2.44 5.85 -11.71
C HIS A 127 -3.22 6.68 -10.69
N ILE A 128 -3.43 6.10 -9.51
CA ILE A 128 -4.22 6.71 -8.43
C ILE A 128 -3.28 7.08 -7.31
N ASP A 129 -3.28 8.34 -6.89
CA ASP A 129 -2.52 8.78 -5.72
C ASP A 129 -3.16 8.20 -4.45
N ILE A 130 -2.41 7.34 -3.76
CA ILE A 130 -2.82 6.68 -2.51
C ILE A 130 -2.02 7.19 -1.31
N THR A 131 -1.31 8.31 -1.45
CA THR A 131 -0.42 8.88 -0.42
C THR A 131 -1.16 9.14 0.88
N ALA A 132 -2.34 9.77 0.83
CA ALA A 132 -3.12 10.05 2.03
C ALA A 132 -3.54 8.76 2.77
N ARG A 133 -3.89 7.71 2.02
CA ARG A 133 -4.24 6.39 2.57
C ARG A 133 -3.02 5.77 3.25
N LYS A 134 -1.87 5.76 2.55
CA LYS A 134 -0.60 5.22 3.05
C LYS A 134 -0.09 5.92 4.29
N LEU A 135 -0.14 7.25 4.33
CA LEU A 135 0.24 8.02 5.51
C LEU A 135 -0.66 7.73 6.72
N THR A 136 -1.93 7.40 6.48
CA THR A 136 -2.86 6.99 7.54
C THR A 136 -2.55 5.57 8.04
N GLU A 137 -2.28 4.64 7.12
CA GLU A 137 -1.84 3.27 7.45
C GLU A 137 -0.57 3.31 8.33
N ILE A 138 0.46 4.06 7.93
CA ILE A 138 1.72 4.21 8.67
C ILE A 138 1.48 4.81 10.06
N LYS A 139 0.69 5.89 10.16
CA LYS A 139 0.38 6.51 11.45
C LYS A 139 -0.37 5.57 12.39
N LEU A 140 -1.24 4.72 11.85
CA LEU A 140 -1.95 3.71 12.64
C LEU A 140 -0.98 2.65 13.15
N GLU A 141 -0.09 2.14 12.31
CA GLU A 141 0.95 1.19 12.70
C GLU A 141 1.85 1.75 13.81
N GLU A 142 2.33 3.00 13.66
CA GLU A 142 3.12 3.70 14.69
C GLU A 142 2.35 3.86 16.01
N ALA A 143 1.04 4.14 15.95
CA ALA A 143 0.21 4.27 17.15
C ALA A 143 0.03 2.92 17.86
N LEU A 144 -0.15 1.83 17.10
CA LEU A 144 -0.27 0.48 17.62
C LEU A 144 1.04 0.01 18.27
N GLU A 145 2.19 0.32 17.65
CA GLU A 145 3.50 0.01 18.21
C GLU A 145 3.72 0.73 19.55
N LYS A 146 3.35 2.02 19.64
CA LYS A 146 3.40 2.79 20.89
C LYS A 146 2.53 2.16 21.99
N ILE A 147 1.32 1.71 21.65
CA ILE A 147 0.44 1.00 22.61
C ILE A 147 1.09 -0.30 23.08
N ASN A 148 1.68 -1.09 22.19
CA ASN A 148 2.34 -2.35 22.57
C ASN A 148 3.56 -2.12 23.46
N THR A 149 4.30 -1.04 23.23
CA THR A 149 5.42 -0.64 24.09
C THR A 149 4.95 -0.27 25.49
N LEU A 150 3.83 0.46 25.60
CA LEU A 150 3.22 0.80 26.89
C LEU A 150 2.65 -0.43 27.62
N LYS A 151 2.09 -1.40 26.89
CA LYS A 151 1.66 -2.69 27.45
C LYS A 151 2.81 -3.56 27.96
N GLY A 152 4.05 -3.32 27.52
CA GLY A 152 5.25 -3.99 28.03
C GLY A 152 5.75 -3.46 29.38
N LEU A 153 5.19 -2.36 29.88
CA LEU A 153 5.56 -1.80 31.17
C LEU A 153 4.68 -2.42 32.27
N ILE A 154 5.27 -3.30 33.06
CA ILE A 154 4.61 -3.89 34.23
C ILE A 154 4.76 -2.91 35.42
N PRO A 155 3.67 -2.34 35.94
CA PRO A 155 3.74 -1.46 37.11
C PRO A 155 4.13 -2.26 38.35
N ILE A 156 5.25 -1.90 38.97
CA ILE A 156 5.73 -2.52 40.22
C ILE A 156 5.71 -1.54 41.40
N CYS A 157 5.52 -2.05 42.60
CA CYS A 157 5.64 -1.27 43.83
C CYS A 157 7.12 -0.92 44.04
N ALA A 158 7.44 0.37 44.21
CA ALA A 158 8.82 0.80 44.42
C ALA A 158 9.45 0.20 45.69
N SER A 159 8.64 -0.09 46.71
CA SER A 159 9.06 -0.63 48.01
C SER A 159 9.22 -2.16 48.01
N CYS A 160 8.17 -2.91 47.64
CA CYS A 160 8.15 -4.38 47.77
C CYS A 160 8.26 -5.14 46.44
N LYS A 161 8.33 -4.44 45.31
CA LYS A 161 8.44 -5.02 43.94
C LYS A 161 7.28 -5.91 43.49
N SER A 162 6.19 -5.97 44.24
CA SER A 162 4.93 -6.58 43.80
C SER A 162 4.43 -5.94 42.50
N ILE A 163 3.78 -6.72 41.66
CA ILE A 163 3.18 -6.26 40.40
C ILE A 163 1.74 -5.83 40.68
N ARG A 164 1.32 -4.73 40.07
CA ARG A 164 -0.08 -4.32 40.02
C ARG A 164 -0.74 -4.84 38.76
N ASP A 165 -1.80 -5.62 38.92
CA ASP A 165 -2.58 -6.13 37.79
C ASP A 165 -3.59 -5.11 37.25
N ASP A 166 -4.37 -5.51 36.25
CA ASP A 166 -5.40 -4.69 35.58
C ASP A 166 -6.65 -4.44 36.45
N GLN A 167 -6.81 -5.18 37.55
CA GLN A 167 -7.87 -5.03 38.54
C GLN A 167 -7.42 -4.17 39.74
N ASP A 168 -6.25 -3.54 39.64
CA ASP A 168 -5.63 -2.70 40.68
C ASP A 168 -5.24 -3.48 41.95
N TYR A 169 -5.08 -4.81 41.84
CA TYR A 169 -4.61 -5.69 42.91
C TYR A 169 -3.09 -5.90 42.84
N TRP A 170 -2.46 -6.07 44.00
CA TRP A 170 -1.03 -6.29 44.13
C TRP A 170 -0.71 -7.77 44.31
N THR A 171 -0.02 -8.36 43.34
CA THR A 171 0.40 -9.76 43.37
C THR A 171 1.92 -9.90 43.35
N LYS A 172 2.40 -11.09 43.72
CA LYS A 172 3.84 -11.41 43.63
C LYS A 172 4.26 -11.58 42.18
N LEU A 173 5.54 -11.32 41.92
CA LEU A 173 6.13 -11.38 40.59
C LEU A 173 5.94 -12.76 39.95
N GLU A 174 6.23 -13.81 40.72
CA GLU A 174 6.17 -15.20 40.28
C GLU A 174 4.75 -15.57 39.86
N THR A 175 3.78 -15.27 40.74
CA THR A 175 2.35 -15.52 40.49
C THR A 175 1.83 -14.78 39.26
N PHE A 176 2.26 -13.52 39.07
CA PHE A 176 1.87 -12.75 37.89
C PHE A 176 2.40 -13.36 36.60
N ILE A 177 3.68 -13.73 36.56
CA ILE A 177 4.34 -14.27 35.36
C ILE A 177 3.77 -15.65 34.99
N GLU A 178 3.56 -16.54 35.96
CA GLU A 178 2.97 -17.87 35.73
C GLU A 178 1.53 -17.78 35.20
N ALA A 179 0.76 -16.77 35.63
CA ALA A 179 -0.62 -16.58 35.17
C ALA A 179 -0.72 -15.99 33.74
N HIS A 180 0.32 -15.30 33.26
CA HIS A 180 0.30 -14.54 32.01
C HIS A 180 1.27 -15.06 30.95
N THR A 181 2.06 -16.10 31.26
CA THR A 181 3.03 -16.71 30.36
C THR A 181 3.03 -18.22 30.51
N ASP A 182 3.56 -18.94 29.53
CA ASP A 182 3.69 -20.41 29.57
C ASP A 182 4.96 -20.85 30.34
N THR A 183 5.22 -20.22 31.49
CA THR A 183 6.42 -20.45 32.30
C THR A 183 6.07 -20.87 33.73
N SER A 184 6.98 -21.59 34.39
CA SER A 184 6.84 -21.98 35.79
C SER A 184 8.16 -21.78 36.52
N PHE A 185 8.11 -21.33 37.78
CA PHE A 185 9.31 -21.12 38.57
C PHE A 185 9.73 -22.38 39.32
N THR A 186 11.01 -22.72 39.20
CA THR A 186 11.66 -23.66 40.12
C THR A 186 12.41 -22.88 41.18
N HIS A 187 12.38 -23.36 42.43
CA HIS A 187 13.06 -22.72 43.53
C HIS A 187 14.39 -23.44 43.78
N ASP A 188 15.48 -22.68 43.76
CA ASP A 188 16.82 -23.15 44.10
C ASP A 188 17.48 -22.16 45.07
N ILE A 189 18.42 -22.62 45.90
CA ILE A 189 19.13 -21.80 46.87
C ILE A 189 20.55 -21.59 46.34
N CYS A 190 20.90 -20.35 46.01
CA CYS A 190 22.26 -20.08 45.54
C CYS A 190 23.29 -20.31 46.67
N PRO A 191 24.56 -20.64 46.34
CA PRO A 191 25.58 -20.97 47.33
C PRO A 191 25.80 -19.91 48.42
N SER A 192 25.61 -18.62 48.11
CA SER A 192 25.74 -17.56 49.12
C SER A 192 24.64 -17.63 50.17
N CYS A 193 23.37 -17.77 49.74
CA CYS A 193 22.25 -17.91 50.67
C CYS A 193 22.34 -19.21 51.47
N LEU A 194 22.86 -20.29 50.87
CA LEU A 194 23.07 -21.54 51.59
C LEU A 194 24.12 -21.38 52.70
N ASN A 195 25.22 -20.67 52.43
CA ASN A 195 26.24 -20.39 53.45
C ASN A 195 25.65 -19.54 54.60
N ASP A 196 24.87 -18.51 54.30
CA ASP A 196 24.23 -17.67 55.33
C ASP A 196 23.24 -18.45 56.22
N ILE A 197 22.62 -19.52 55.70
CA ILE A 197 21.74 -20.42 56.46
C ILE A 197 22.56 -21.39 57.33
N LEU A 198 23.71 -21.86 56.82
CA LEU A 198 24.58 -22.80 57.52
C LEU A 198 25.46 -22.14 58.59
N GLU A 199 25.61 -20.82 58.53
CA GLU A 199 26.37 -20.01 59.50
C GLU A 199 25.49 -19.43 60.65
N GLN A 200 24.21 -19.81 60.73
CA GLN A 200 23.29 -19.52 61.86
C GLN A 200 23.19 -20.69 62.84
#